data_AF-A0A4Q4WC86-F1
#
_entry.id   AF-A0A4Q4WC86-F1
#
_cell.length_a   1.000
_cell.length_b   1.000
_cell.length_c   1.000
_cell.angle_alpha   90.00
_cell.angle_beta   90.00
_cell.angle_gamma   90.00
#
_symmetry.space_group_name_H-M   'P 1'
#
loop_
_entity.id
_entity.type
_entity.pdbx_description
1 polymer ?
#
loop_
_entity_poly.entity_id
_entity_poly.type
_entity_poly.pdbx_seq_one_letter_code
_entity_poly.pdbx_strand_id
1 'polypeptide(L)'
;MALLLNQRGTEVKITEEVVKAAAGSGYGGEEVMALLLDQRSDAIIVTPGLVKMLAGSFDVLVMEKLLTYCGDEVKITEEVVKAAAGNEYSSKETMALLLDQCGTEVKITDEVVKVAAGNEGSGREQLGTGTMT
;
A
#
# COMPACT_ATOMS: atom_id res chain seq x y z
N MET A 1 3.97 20.99 -4.07
CA MET A 1 3.24 20.09 -4.99
C MET A 1 1.80 20.51 -5.30
N ALA A 2 1.01 20.95 -4.31
CA ALA A 2 -0.39 21.37 -4.52
C ALA A 2 -0.60 22.45 -5.61
N LEU A 3 0.37 23.35 -5.83
CA LEU A 3 0.28 24.41 -6.85
C LEU A 3 0.44 23.88 -8.30
N LEU A 4 1.26 22.84 -8.53
CA LEU A 4 1.48 22.28 -9.87
C LEU A 4 0.32 21.37 -10.30
N LEU A 5 -0.30 20.65 -9.35
CA LEU A 5 -1.47 19.80 -9.60
C LEU A 5 -2.70 20.63 -10.00
N ASN A 6 -2.89 21.79 -9.37
CA ASN A 6 -3.97 22.71 -9.71
C ASN A 6 -3.82 23.36 -11.11
N GLN A 7 -2.60 23.53 -11.63
CA GLN A 7 -2.39 24.13 -12.96
C GLN A 7 -2.54 23.15 -14.13
N ARG A 8 -2.43 21.83 -13.90
CA ARG A 8 -2.52 20.79 -14.95
C ARG A 8 -3.73 19.86 -14.75
N GLY A 9 -4.78 20.35 -14.10
CA GLY A 9 -5.93 19.61 -13.55
C GLY A 9 -6.78 18.74 -14.49
N THR A 10 -6.35 18.42 -15.70
CA THR A 10 -6.98 17.41 -16.57
C THR A 10 -5.99 16.43 -17.23
N GLU A 11 -4.68 16.67 -17.10
CA GLU A 11 -3.67 15.92 -17.86
C GLU A 11 -2.87 14.92 -17.01
N VAL A 12 -2.82 15.11 -15.69
CA VAL A 12 -2.08 14.22 -14.79
C VAL A 12 -2.98 13.04 -14.41
N LYS A 13 -2.72 11.89 -15.05
CA LYS A 13 -3.27 10.58 -14.68
C LYS A 13 -2.36 9.92 -13.66
N ILE A 14 -2.93 9.29 -12.63
CA ILE A 14 -2.14 8.50 -11.69
C ILE A 14 -1.87 7.16 -12.35
N THR A 15 -0.62 6.97 -12.77
CA THR A 15 -0.12 5.75 -13.43
C THR A 15 0.95 5.09 -12.56
N GLU A 16 1.34 3.86 -12.92
CA GLU A 16 2.41 3.12 -12.23
C GLU A 16 3.71 3.92 -12.15
N GLU A 17 4.06 4.71 -13.16
CA GLU A 17 5.26 5.56 -13.14
C GLU A 17 5.15 6.71 -12.13
N VAL A 18 3.95 7.28 -11.94
CA VAL A 18 3.72 8.32 -10.92
C VAL A 18 3.87 7.73 -9.52
N VAL A 19 3.30 6.55 -9.29
CA VAL A 19 3.44 5.83 -8.02
C VAL A 19 4.88 5.46 -7.75
N LYS A 20 5.59 4.97 -8.76
CA LYS A 20 7.02 4.62 -8.65
C LYS A 20 7.88 5.84 -8.32
N ALA A 21 7.61 6.98 -8.95
CA ALA A 21 8.29 8.22 -8.65
C ALA A 21 8.02 8.69 -7.21
N ALA A 22 6.76 8.58 -6.74
CA ALA A 22 6.41 8.90 -5.36
C ALA A 22 7.10 7.96 -4.37
N ALA A 23 7.07 6.65 -4.59
CA ALA A 23 7.73 5.64 -3.75
C ALA A 23 9.25 5.87 -3.67
N GLY A 24 9.88 6.30 -4.77
CA GLY A 24 11.31 6.61 -4.80
C GLY A 24 11.69 7.96 -4.19
N SER A 25 10.72 8.79 -3.78
CA SER A 25 10.98 10.17 -3.36
C SER A 25 11.39 10.32 -1.88
N GLY A 26 11.53 9.23 -1.14
CA GLY A 26 11.91 9.26 0.28
C GLY A 26 10.85 9.93 1.16
N TYR A 27 11.26 10.88 2.00
CA TYR A 27 10.47 11.51 3.08
C TYR A 27 9.22 12.34 2.68
N GLY A 28 8.73 12.24 1.44
CA GLY A 28 7.51 12.94 1.01
C GLY A 28 6.62 12.13 0.08
N GLY A 29 7.03 10.92 -0.32
CA GLY A 29 6.29 10.10 -1.29
C GLY A 29 4.85 9.84 -0.85
N GLU A 30 4.65 9.56 0.43
CA GLU A 30 3.34 9.32 1.05
C GLU A 30 2.44 10.56 0.96
N GLU A 31 2.94 11.75 1.32
CA GLU A 31 2.16 12.99 1.20
C GLU A 31 1.83 13.31 -0.26
N VAL A 32 2.75 13.05 -1.20
CA VAL A 32 2.46 13.19 -2.63
C VAL A 32 1.33 12.24 -3.03
N MET A 33 1.41 10.98 -2.64
CA MET A 33 0.43 9.98 -3.02
C MET A 33 -0.93 10.26 -2.37
N ALA A 34 -0.97 10.65 -1.10
CA ALA A 34 -2.19 11.06 -0.42
C ALA A 34 -2.86 12.25 -1.11
N LEU A 35 -2.10 13.30 -1.45
CA LEU A 35 -2.63 14.46 -2.18
C LEU A 35 -3.14 14.09 -3.58
N LEU A 36 -2.46 13.18 -4.26
CA LEU A 36 -2.88 12.68 -5.58
C LEU A 36 -4.20 11.92 -5.47
N LEU A 37 -4.35 11.03 -4.48
CA LEU A 37 -5.58 10.29 -4.23
C LEU A 37 -6.74 11.24 -3.82
N ASP A 38 -6.49 12.21 -2.95
CA ASP A 38 -7.50 13.16 -2.46
C ASP A 38 -8.00 14.12 -3.55
N GLN A 39 -7.11 14.55 -4.47
CA GLN A 39 -7.46 15.54 -5.49
C GLN A 39 -7.92 14.93 -6.81
N ARG A 40 -7.61 13.66 -7.08
CA ARG A 40 -7.71 13.04 -8.41
C ARG A 40 -8.21 11.60 -8.37
N SER A 41 -9.08 11.26 -7.43
CA SER A 41 -9.67 9.92 -7.29
C SER A 41 -10.31 9.40 -8.58
N ASP A 42 -10.89 10.30 -9.38
CA ASP A 42 -11.54 10.02 -10.68
C ASP A 42 -10.56 9.83 -11.85
N ALA A 43 -9.28 10.18 -11.68
CA ALA A 43 -8.24 10.06 -12.70
C ALA A 43 -7.23 8.93 -12.43
N ILE A 44 -7.54 8.05 -11.46
CA ILE A 44 -6.75 6.86 -11.15
C ILE A 44 -7.08 5.78 -12.17
N ILE A 45 -6.06 5.24 -12.83
CA ILE A 45 -6.22 4.01 -13.62
C ILE A 45 -5.80 2.86 -12.73
N VAL A 46 -6.77 2.20 -12.10
CA VAL A 46 -6.51 1.07 -11.20
C VAL A 46 -6.10 -0.14 -12.03
N THR A 47 -4.81 -0.44 -12.01
CA THR A 47 -4.26 -1.68 -12.56
C THR A 47 -3.78 -2.58 -11.42
N PRO A 48 -3.77 -3.92 -11.61
CA PRO A 48 -3.19 -4.83 -10.62
C PRO A 48 -1.73 -4.50 -10.29
N GLY A 49 -0.96 -3.98 -11.26
CA GLY A 49 0.42 -3.52 -11.06
C GLY A 49 0.52 -2.29 -10.16
N LEU A 50 -0.39 -1.31 -10.34
CA LEU A 50 -0.49 -0.13 -9.49
C LEU A 50 -0.78 -0.51 -8.04
N VAL A 51 -1.81 -1.35 -7.83
CA VAL A 51 -2.24 -1.80 -6.50
C VAL A 51 -1.11 -2.57 -5.80
N LYS A 52 -0.39 -3.43 -6.53
CA LYS A 52 0.77 -4.16 -6.03
C LYS A 52 1.88 -3.21 -5.55
N MET A 53 2.17 -2.18 -6.33
CA MET A 53 3.21 -1.21 -5.98
C MET A 53 2.84 -0.41 -4.73
N LEU A 54 1.57 0.01 -4.63
CA LEU A 54 1.07 0.72 -3.45
C LEU A 54 1.19 -0.14 -2.19
N ALA A 55 0.72 -1.38 -2.26
CA ALA A 55 0.78 -2.33 -1.16
C ALA A 55 2.21 -2.62 -0.66
N GLY A 56 3.19 -2.66 -1.57
CA GLY A 56 4.58 -2.98 -1.25
C GLY A 56 5.49 -1.78 -0.95
N SER A 57 5.02 -0.54 -1.10
CA SER A 57 5.88 0.65 -0.97
C SER A 57 5.32 1.76 -0.11
N PHE A 58 4.03 1.75 0.20
CA PHE A 58 3.38 2.78 0.99
C PHE A 58 2.73 2.19 2.25
N ASP A 59 2.37 3.08 3.16
CA ASP A 59 1.69 2.73 4.39
C ASP A 59 0.22 2.29 4.18
N VAL A 60 -0.41 1.87 5.28
CA VAL A 60 -1.81 1.46 5.27
C VAL A 60 -2.76 2.61 4.89
N LEU A 61 -2.44 3.87 5.19
CA LEU A 61 -3.31 5.02 4.91
C LEU A 61 -3.47 5.29 3.42
N VAL A 62 -2.37 5.19 2.66
CA VAL A 62 -2.42 5.29 1.19
C VAL A 62 -3.26 4.15 0.60
N MET A 63 -3.12 2.94 1.15
CA MET A 63 -3.90 1.79 0.72
C MET A 63 -5.40 1.97 1.03
N GLU A 64 -5.74 2.41 2.24
CA GLU A 64 -7.12 2.70 2.66
C GLU A 64 -7.79 3.74 1.76
N LYS A 65 -7.08 4.81 1.41
CA LYS A 65 -7.58 5.85 0.49
C LYS A 65 -7.87 5.27 -0.90
N LEU A 66 -6.91 4.53 -1.48
CA LEU A 66 -7.11 3.90 -2.79
C LEU A 66 -8.38 3.04 -2.79
N LEU A 67 -8.55 2.26 -1.75
CA LEU A 67 -9.64 1.32 -1.59
C LEU A 67 -10.98 2.02 -1.32
N THR A 68 -10.97 3.16 -0.62
CA THR A 68 -12.16 4.00 -0.41
C THR A 68 -12.63 4.65 -1.71
N TYR A 69 -11.69 5.10 -2.55
CA TYR A 69 -12.02 5.81 -3.79
C TYR A 69 -12.34 4.88 -4.95
N CYS A 70 -11.64 3.75 -5.05
CA CYS A 70 -11.74 2.85 -6.18
C CYS A 70 -12.53 1.57 -5.88
N GLY A 71 -12.79 1.25 -4.60
CA GLY A 71 -13.67 0.15 -4.17
C GLY A 71 -13.52 -1.11 -5.01
N ASP A 72 -14.60 -1.50 -5.68
CA ASP A 72 -14.70 -2.71 -6.52
C ASP A 72 -13.77 -2.73 -7.75
N GLU A 73 -13.24 -1.58 -8.19
CA GLU A 73 -12.26 -1.53 -9.27
C GLU A 73 -10.89 -2.07 -8.82
N VAL A 74 -10.62 -2.08 -7.52
CA VAL A 74 -9.36 -2.57 -6.96
C VAL A 74 -9.38 -4.09 -6.86
N LYS A 75 -8.70 -4.71 -7.81
CA LYS A 75 -8.49 -6.17 -7.79
C LYS A 75 -7.32 -6.53 -6.89
N ILE A 76 -7.63 -7.08 -5.71
CA ILE A 76 -6.64 -7.69 -4.83
C ILE A 76 -6.28 -9.07 -5.37
N THR A 77 -5.09 -9.16 -5.96
CA THR A 77 -4.55 -10.44 -6.46
C THR A 77 -3.54 -11.02 -5.46
N GLU A 78 -3.19 -12.29 -5.60
CA GLU A 78 -2.15 -12.92 -4.77
C GLU A 78 -0.84 -12.12 -4.78
N GLU A 79 -0.47 -11.52 -5.91
CA GLU A 79 0.71 -10.67 -6.05
C GLU A 79 0.64 -9.38 -5.23
N VAL A 80 -0.56 -8.80 -5.07
CA VAL A 80 -0.80 -7.63 -4.21
C VAL A 80 -0.60 -8.02 -2.74
N VAL A 81 -1.14 -9.19 -2.35
CA VAL A 81 -1.02 -9.70 -0.98
C VAL A 81 0.42 -10.05 -0.64
N LYS A 82 1.17 -10.66 -1.57
CA LYS A 82 2.62 -10.90 -1.40
C LYS A 82 3.39 -9.58 -1.23
N ALA A 83 3.05 -8.56 -2.02
CA ALA A 83 3.68 -7.25 -1.89
C ALA A 83 3.38 -6.59 -0.54
N ALA A 84 2.13 -6.64 -0.07
CA ALA A 84 1.75 -6.18 1.27
C ALA A 84 2.50 -6.92 2.38
N ALA A 85 2.56 -8.25 2.31
CA ALA A 85 3.29 -9.07 3.29
C ALA A 85 4.79 -8.76 3.33
N GLY A 86 5.38 -8.44 2.17
CA GLY A 86 6.78 -8.04 2.04
C GLY A 86 7.06 -6.58 2.43
N ASN A 87 6.05 -5.77 2.74
CA ASN A 87 6.24 -4.38 3.14
C ASN A 87 6.79 -4.28 4.57
N GLU A 88 8.06 -3.93 4.71
CA GLU A 88 8.75 -3.88 6.02
C GLU A 88 8.19 -2.81 6.97
N TYR A 89 7.50 -1.79 6.46
CA TYR A 89 7.03 -0.64 7.24
C TYR A 89 5.61 -0.80 7.79
N SER A 90 4.72 -1.47 7.05
CA SER A 90 3.29 -1.57 7.42
C SER A 90 2.64 -2.89 7.02
N SER A 91 3.42 -3.98 6.87
CA SER A 91 2.89 -5.28 6.44
C SER A 91 1.71 -5.78 7.28
N LYS A 92 1.73 -5.60 8.60
CA LYS A 92 0.66 -6.08 9.49
C LYS A 92 -0.65 -5.33 9.24
N GLU A 93 -0.63 -4.00 9.30
CA GLU A 93 -1.82 -3.18 9.09
C GLU A 93 -2.35 -3.30 7.66
N THR A 94 -1.47 -3.27 6.65
CA THR A 94 -1.86 -3.40 5.24
C THR A 94 -2.45 -4.78 4.95
N MET A 95 -1.90 -5.86 5.52
CA MET A 95 -2.49 -7.21 5.39
C MET A 95 -3.85 -7.30 6.07
N ALA A 96 -4.01 -6.73 7.26
CA ALA A 96 -5.30 -6.72 7.95
C ALA A 96 -6.38 -5.99 7.14
N LEU A 97 -6.04 -4.83 6.56
CA LEU A 97 -6.95 -4.05 5.73
C LEU A 97 -7.34 -4.80 4.45
N LEU A 98 -6.37 -5.41 3.77
CA LEU A 98 -6.63 -6.21 2.57
C LEU A 98 -7.52 -7.43 2.85
N LEU A 99 -7.34 -8.07 4.01
CA LEU A 99 -8.17 -9.21 4.43
C LEU A 99 -9.61 -8.77 4.77
N ASP A 100 -9.77 -7.63 5.44
CA ASP A 100 -11.09 -7.08 5.79
C ASP A 100 -11.91 -6.75 4.53
N GLN A 101 -11.28 -6.12 3.54
CA GLN A 101 -11.97 -5.75 2.32
C GLN A 101 -12.23 -6.89 1.34
N CYS A 102 -11.36 -7.89 1.29
CA CYS A 102 -11.43 -8.93 0.27
C CYS A 102 -12.09 -10.23 0.75
N GLY A 103 -12.46 -10.30 2.03
CA GLY A 103 -13.23 -11.40 2.61
C GLY A 103 -12.74 -12.78 2.16
N THR A 104 -13.61 -13.56 1.52
CA THR A 104 -13.33 -14.94 1.07
C THR A 104 -12.63 -15.06 -0.29
N GLU A 105 -12.40 -13.96 -1.01
CA GLU A 105 -11.93 -14.00 -2.40
C GLU A 105 -10.39 -14.08 -2.50
N VAL A 106 -9.68 -13.63 -1.47
CA VAL A 106 -8.22 -13.75 -1.39
C VAL A 106 -7.83 -15.16 -0.99
N LYS A 107 -7.21 -15.89 -1.92
CA LYS A 107 -6.47 -17.11 -1.62
C LYS A 107 -5.18 -16.75 -0.90
N ILE A 108 -5.20 -16.81 0.43
CA ILE A 108 -3.97 -16.85 1.22
C ILE A 108 -3.30 -18.20 0.95
N THR A 109 -2.25 -18.18 0.13
CA THR A 109 -1.44 -19.35 -0.19
C THR A 109 -0.33 -19.53 0.84
N ASP A 110 0.19 -20.75 0.96
CA ASP A 110 1.35 -21.07 1.82
C ASP A 110 2.57 -20.17 1.50
N GLU A 111 2.68 -19.71 0.25
CA GLU A 111 3.73 -18.78 -0.19
C GLU A 111 3.54 -17.38 0.41
N VAL A 112 2.31 -16.86 0.46
CA VAL A 112 2.00 -15.59 1.14
C VAL A 112 2.37 -15.66 2.62
N VAL A 113 2.04 -16.79 3.27
CA VAL A 113 2.38 -17.01 4.69
C VAL A 113 3.90 -17.04 4.89
N LYS A 114 4.64 -17.67 3.98
CA LYS A 114 6.12 -17.68 4.01
C LYS A 114 6.73 -16.30 3.83
N VAL A 115 6.18 -15.46 2.94
CA VAL A 115 6.64 -14.07 2.76
C VAL A 115 6.40 -13.27 4.05
N ALA A 116 5.22 -13.39 4.65
CA ALA A 116 4.90 -12.71 5.91
C ALA A 116 5.79 -13.19 7.08
N ALA A 117 5.99 -14.51 7.22
CA ALA A 117 6.85 -15.10 8.26
C ALA A 117 8.33 -14.80 8.03
N GLY A 118 8.77 -14.67 6.78
CA GLY A 118 10.14 -14.24 6.45
C GLY A 118 10.42 -12.78 6.82
N ASN A 119 9.37 -11.95 6.89
CA ASN A 119 9.45 -10.55 7.30
C ASN A 119 9.41 -10.35 8.83
N GLU A 120 9.22 -11.45 9.59
CA GLU A 120 9.11 -11.45 11.05
C GLU A 120 10.44 -11.10 11.77
N GLY A 121 11.55 -10.98 11.03
CA GLY A 121 12.83 -10.47 11.53
C GLY A 121 12.78 -9.00 12.01
N SER A 122 11.75 -8.24 11.62
CA SER A 122 11.49 -6.86 12.07
C SER A 122 10.55 -6.79 13.28
N GLY A 123 9.95 -7.93 13.66
CA GLY A 123 9.12 -8.09 14.85
C GLY A 123 9.93 -8.39 16.11
N ARG A 124 11.00 -7.62 16.40
CA ARG A 124 11.48 -7.52 17.79
C ARG A 124 10.45 -6.75 18.60
N GLU A 125 9.33 -7.42 18.91
CA GLU A 125 8.72 -7.21 20.20
C GLU A 125 9.82 -7.38 21.24
N GLN A 126 10.07 -6.29 21.94
CA GLN A 126 10.78 -6.30 23.18
C GLN A 126 9.99 -7.18 24.15
N LEU A 127 10.20 -8.50 24.10
CA LEU A 127 9.98 -9.32 25.28
C LEU A 127 10.92 -8.75 26.32
N GLY A 128 10.35 -7.89 27.15
CA GLY A 128 11.03 -7.31 28.29
C GLY A 128 11.68 -8.46 29.05
N THR A 129 13.00 -8.53 28.97
CA THR A 129 13.80 -9.15 30.01
C THR A 129 13.67 -8.23 31.22
N GLY A 130 12.52 -8.36 31.88
CA GLY A 130 12.24 -7.81 33.20
C GLY A 130 13.30 -8.34 34.14
N THR A 131 14.19 -7.42 34.47
CA THR A 131 15.18 -7.40 35.53
C THR A 131 15.00 -8.36 36.72
N MET A 132 16.17 -8.86 37.16
CA MET A 132 16.61 -8.98 38.56
C MET A 132 15.88 -9.98 39.46
N THR A 133 16.55 -11.10 39.76
CA THR A 133 17.21 -11.33 41.06
C THR A 133 18.34 -12.33 40.87
#